data_AF-A0ABD0J599-F1
#
_entry.id   AF-A0ABD0J599-F1
#
_cell.length_a   1.000
_cell.length_b   1.000
_cell.length_c   1.000
_cell.angle_alpha   90.00
_cell.angle_beta   90.00
_cell.angle_gamma   90.00
#
_symmetry.space_group_name_H-M   'P 1'
#
loop_
_entity.id
_entity.type
_entity.pdbx_description
1 polymer ?
#
loop_
_entity_poly.entity_id
_entity_poly.type
_entity_poly.pdbx_seq_one_letter_code
_entity_poly.pdbx_strand_id
1 'polypeptide(L)'
;KPGALQDLIGQINSGLNSSKKRLESLGLLGYMIEQCSASVFSSHCQTWLNLLLQCLQSHTAPLVQQHTMRVLSLVIERVSDFPELAREVGSTYIAQLLPVLLSPKSKTNSVSSDRLLLLSYLPFLHCAALKVLHRLIICCKKLLLPQGSVIFRLCVQCLAATHTQASEPGQDKPFSKLRESAYAVLSVWLQIVGSACQGVIDDEQDDILKEIFHDVQPQSDTLKIESKNVAAGDFNPPPAKRKKKGRSGYQELSQSGSSLWARRRHANSNLTVSALKVLELLVTFAGSSLNSQAFQMVQQQVGVLVLSVIKNQPPPFTSSVCRQALYQTLLATVFIPRPDVPSFLQGALALFQQGRLDSDFQVAHTCQEAILRLSNLVHVTTPQVRTPAFTGNVGNTDACPGHTFQRKQSICCL
;
A
#
# COMPACT_ATOMS: atom_id res chain seq x y z
N LYS A 1 -45.96 -10.57 3.95
CA LYS A 1 -46.79 -10.42 2.73
C LYS A 1 -45.89 -9.93 1.60
N PRO A 2 -45.77 -10.65 0.47
CA PRO A 2 -44.83 -10.33 -0.60
C PRO A 2 -45.03 -8.94 -1.24
N GLY A 3 -46.25 -8.38 -1.22
CA GLY A 3 -46.54 -7.04 -1.73
C GLY A 3 -45.82 -5.89 -1.00
N ALA A 4 -45.77 -5.93 0.34
CA ALA A 4 -45.17 -4.84 1.12
C ALA A 4 -43.66 -4.68 0.90
N LEU A 5 -42.95 -5.77 0.59
CA LEU A 5 -41.52 -5.73 0.27
C LEU A 5 -41.29 -5.12 -1.13
N GLN A 6 -42.11 -5.47 -2.11
CA GLN A 6 -42.05 -4.90 -3.45
C GLN A 6 -42.38 -3.40 -3.45
N ASP A 7 -43.37 -2.99 -2.65
CA ASP A 7 -43.70 -1.58 -2.45
C ASP A 7 -42.53 -0.81 -1.84
N LEU A 8 -41.86 -1.39 -0.84
CA LEU A 8 -40.66 -0.79 -0.23
C LEU A 8 -39.51 -0.67 -1.24
N ILE A 9 -39.25 -1.70 -2.04
CA ILE A 9 -38.24 -1.65 -3.11
C ILE A 9 -38.57 -0.54 -4.11
N GLY A 10 -39.84 -0.41 -4.52
CA GLY A 10 -40.30 0.67 -5.41
C GLY A 10 -40.10 2.06 -4.80
N GLN A 11 -40.40 2.22 -3.51
CA GLN A 11 -40.15 3.47 -2.77
C GLN A 11 -38.67 3.83 -2.70
N ILE A 12 -37.80 2.85 -2.43
CA ILE A 12 -36.35 3.06 -2.42
C ILE A 12 -35.86 3.47 -3.81
N ASN A 13 -36.25 2.74 -4.86
CA ASN A 13 -35.81 3.02 -6.23
C ASN A 13 -36.27 4.40 -6.73
N SER A 14 -37.51 4.79 -6.44
CA SER A 14 -38.03 6.12 -6.77
C SER A 14 -37.37 7.22 -5.94
N GLY A 15 -37.12 6.96 -4.66
CA GLY A 15 -36.45 7.88 -3.76
C GLY A 15 -34.98 8.14 -4.12
N LEU A 16 -34.26 7.15 -4.66
CA LEU A 16 -32.90 7.31 -5.18
C LEU A 16 -32.83 8.26 -6.38
N ASN A 17 -33.87 8.28 -7.22
CA ASN A 17 -33.98 9.22 -8.32
C ASN A 17 -34.31 10.66 -7.86
N SER A 18 -34.95 10.82 -6.70
CA SER A 18 -35.33 12.13 -6.15
C SER A 18 -34.19 12.80 -5.38
N SER A 19 -33.78 14.02 -5.76
CA SER A 19 -32.74 14.78 -5.04
C SER A 19 -33.04 15.01 -3.56
N LYS A 20 -34.33 15.13 -3.19
CA LYS A 20 -34.78 15.39 -1.80
C LYS A 20 -34.73 14.14 -0.93
N LYS A 21 -35.09 12.97 -1.48
CA LYS A 21 -35.19 11.70 -0.73
C LYS A 21 -33.97 10.79 -0.90
N ARG A 22 -33.02 11.15 -1.75
CA ARG A 22 -31.87 10.32 -2.12
C ARG A 22 -31.08 9.82 -0.91
N LEU A 23 -30.76 10.70 0.04
CA LEU A 23 -29.95 10.34 1.20
C LEU A 23 -30.66 9.32 2.11
N GLU A 24 -31.94 9.56 2.41
CA GLU A 24 -32.78 8.64 3.18
C GLU A 24 -32.92 7.28 2.46
N SER A 25 -33.16 7.32 1.16
CA SER A 25 -33.32 6.12 0.32
C SER A 25 -32.03 5.30 0.23
N LEU A 26 -30.86 5.95 0.21
CA LEU A 26 -29.56 5.28 0.32
C LEU A 26 -29.39 4.59 1.69
N GLY A 27 -29.85 5.23 2.76
CA GLY A 27 -29.86 4.63 4.10
C GLY A 27 -30.72 3.36 4.16
N LEU A 28 -31.96 3.45 3.66
CA LEU A 28 -32.89 2.33 3.59
C LEU A 28 -32.37 1.20 2.69
N LEU A 29 -31.79 1.53 1.53
CA LEU A 29 -31.17 0.55 0.65
C LEU A 29 -30.04 -0.20 1.35
N GLY A 30 -29.18 0.50 2.10
CA GLY A 30 -28.10 -0.12 2.87
C GLY A 30 -28.62 -1.17 3.85
N TYR A 31 -29.64 -0.83 4.64
CA TYR A 31 -30.27 -1.78 5.57
C TYR A 31 -30.94 -2.94 4.83
N MET A 32 -31.60 -2.67 3.71
CA MET A 32 -32.27 -3.69 2.90
C MET A 32 -31.28 -4.71 2.32
N ILE A 33 -30.11 -4.27 1.84
CA ILE A 33 -29.09 -5.18 1.30
C ILE A 33 -28.63 -6.19 2.36
N GLU A 34 -28.44 -5.76 3.59
CA GLU A 34 -28.01 -6.60 4.70
C GLU A 34 -29.07 -7.63 5.12
N GLN A 35 -30.35 -7.28 5.00
CA GLN A 35 -31.47 -8.07 5.54
C GLN A 35 -32.24 -8.87 4.47
N CYS A 36 -32.04 -8.59 3.19
CA CYS A 36 -32.81 -9.23 2.12
C CYS A 36 -32.34 -10.68 1.85
N SER A 37 -33.29 -11.52 1.44
CA SER A 37 -33.01 -12.89 0.99
C SER A 37 -32.20 -12.91 -0.30
N ALA A 38 -31.44 -13.98 -0.53
CA ALA A 38 -30.65 -14.16 -1.75
C ALA A 38 -31.44 -13.96 -3.06
N SER A 39 -32.67 -14.49 -3.14
CA SER A 39 -33.52 -14.36 -4.34
C SER A 39 -33.89 -12.91 -4.66
N VAL A 40 -34.26 -12.14 -3.64
CA VAL A 40 -34.58 -10.71 -3.78
C VAL A 40 -33.34 -9.92 -4.19
N PHE A 41 -32.20 -10.19 -3.56
CA PHE A 41 -30.94 -9.53 -3.88
C PHE A 41 -30.53 -9.77 -5.34
N SER A 42 -30.45 -11.03 -5.77
CA SER A 42 -30.06 -11.39 -7.14
C SER A 42 -30.99 -10.78 -8.18
N SER A 43 -32.30 -10.68 -7.89
CA SER A 43 -33.29 -10.11 -8.80
C SER A 43 -33.18 -8.58 -8.97
N HIS A 44 -32.65 -7.85 -7.98
CA HIS A 44 -32.67 -6.36 -7.98
C HIS A 44 -31.27 -5.73 -7.98
N CYS A 45 -30.22 -6.53 -7.78
CA CYS A 45 -28.84 -6.05 -7.67
C CYS A 45 -28.43 -5.17 -8.86
N GLN A 46 -28.73 -5.58 -10.10
CA GLN A 46 -28.40 -4.80 -11.30
C GLN A 46 -29.08 -3.43 -11.30
N THR A 47 -30.36 -3.37 -10.92
CA THR A 47 -31.11 -2.12 -10.79
C THR A 47 -30.46 -1.21 -9.76
N TRP A 48 -30.10 -1.74 -8.60
CA TRP A 48 -29.44 -0.94 -7.56
C TRP A 48 -28.05 -0.48 -7.99
N LEU A 49 -27.25 -1.31 -8.66
CA LEU A 49 -25.96 -0.91 -9.21
C LEU A 49 -26.09 0.23 -10.23
N ASN A 50 -27.08 0.17 -11.13
CA ASN A 50 -27.37 1.24 -12.08
C ASN A 50 -27.77 2.55 -11.37
N LEU A 51 -28.65 2.49 -10.38
CA LEU A 51 -29.08 3.67 -9.61
C LEU A 51 -27.92 4.28 -8.81
N LEU A 52 -27.06 3.46 -8.22
CA LEU A 52 -25.87 3.91 -7.50
C LEU A 52 -24.85 4.54 -8.45
N LEU A 53 -24.61 3.96 -9.62
CA LEU A 53 -23.76 4.55 -10.67
C LEU A 53 -24.29 5.92 -11.10
N GLN A 54 -25.60 6.03 -11.34
CA GLN A 54 -26.23 7.31 -11.67
C GLN A 54 -26.06 8.35 -10.56
N CYS A 55 -26.22 7.93 -9.29
CA CYS A 55 -25.97 8.81 -8.14
C CYS A 55 -24.51 9.28 -8.11
N LEU A 56 -23.56 8.38 -8.35
CA LEU A 56 -22.14 8.71 -8.40
C LEU A 56 -21.79 9.62 -9.58
N GLN A 57 -22.46 9.50 -10.73
CA GLN A 57 -22.21 10.36 -11.89
C GLN A 57 -22.82 11.76 -11.70
N SER A 58 -23.97 11.86 -11.02
CA SER A 58 -24.63 13.14 -10.77
C SER A 58 -23.80 14.11 -9.90
N HIS A 59 -23.89 15.41 -10.19
CA HIS A 59 -23.31 16.47 -9.35
C HIS A 59 -24.14 16.62 -8.06
N THR A 60 -23.87 15.76 -7.09
CA THR A 60 -24.56 15.69 -5.80
C THR A 60 -23.70 16.19 -4.66
N ALA A 61 -24.35 16.52 -3.54
CA ALA A 61 -23.67 16.90 -2.31
C ALA A 61 -22.65 15.84 -1.88
N PRO A 62 -21.48 16.22 -1.33
CA PRO A 62 -20.42 15.27 -1.01
C PRO A 62 -20.83 14.17 -0.02
N LEU A 63 -21.74 14.49 0.92
CA LEU A 63 -22.33 13.52 1.84
C LEU A 63 -23.10 12.41 1.10
N VAL A 64 -23.89 12.78 0.08
CA VAL A 64 -24.63 11.81 -0.76
C VAL A 64 -23.67 10.91 -1.51
N GLN A 65 -22.58 11.45 -2.06
CA GLN A 65 -21.55 10.65 -2.74
C GLN A 65 -20.88 9.66 -1.78
N GLN A 66 -20.54 10.07 -0.54
CA GLN A 66 -19.98 9.16 0.46
C GLN A 66 -20.96 8.05 0.84
N HIS A 67 -22.24 8.37 1.08
CA HIS A 67 -23.25 7.35 1.35
C HIS A 67 -23.46 6.41 0.15
N THR A 68 -23.40 6.95 -1.08
CA THR A 68 -23.49 6.15 -2.31
C THR A 68 -22.31 5.17 -2.41
N MET A 69 -21.07 5.62 -2.17
CA MET A 69 -19.88 4.75 -2.14
C MET A 69 -19.98 3.68 -1.03
N ARG A 70 -20.49 4.04 0.16
CA ARG A 70 -20.71 3.09 1.25
C ARG A 70 -21.70 2.00 0.85
N VAL A 71 -22.84 2.38 0.29
CA VAL A 71 -23.88 1.42 -0.15
C VAL A 71 -23.36 0.57 -1.31
N LEU A 72 -22.65 1.15 -2.26
CA LEU A 72 -21.99 0.41 -3.34
C LEU A 72 -20.99 -0.62 -2.82
N SER A 73 -20.22 -0.27 -1.78
CA SER A 73 -19.31 -1.18 -1.09
C SER A 73 -20.06 -2.38 -0.50
N LEU A 74 -21.21 -2.15 0.16
CA LEU A 74 -22.08 -3.21 0.70
C LEU A 74 -22.69 -4.09 -0.40
N VAL A 75 -23.13 -3.49 -1.52
CA VAL A 75 -23.64 -4.27 -2.66
C VAL A 75 -22.55 -5.19 -3.19
N ILE A 76 -21.35 -4.67 -3.45
CA ILE A 76 -20.23 -5.47 -3.99
C ILE A 76 -19.80 -6.56 -3.01
N GLU A 77 -19.78 -6.26 -1.71
CA GLU A 77 -19.52 -7.26 -0.67
C GLU A 77 -20.56 -8.38 -0.74
N ARG A 78 -21.84 -8.04 -0.82
CA ARG A 78 -22.92 -9.03 -0.95
C ARG A 78 -22.89 -9.80 -2.27
N VAL A 79 -22.47 -9.16 -3.37
CA VAL A 79 -22.25 -9.83 -4.67
C VAL A 79 -21.17 -10.91 -4.57
N SER A 80 -20.16 -10.74 -3.71
CA SER A 80 -19.08 -11.72 -3.55
C SER A 80 -19.55 -13.08 -2.99
N ASP A 81 -20.73 -13.11 -2.37
CA ASP A 81 -21.38 -14.35 -1.93
C ASP A 81 -21.99 -15.15 -3.10
N PHE A 82 -22.10 -14.56 -4.30
CA PHE A 82 -22.75 -15.12 -5.48
C PHE A 82 -21.80 -15.11 -6.70
N PRO A 83 -21.08 -16.22 -6.99
CA PRO A 83 -20.06 -16.24 -8.04
C PRO A 83 -20.57 -15.87 -9.45
N GLU A 84 -21.78 -16.28 -9.82
CA GLU A 84 -22.38 -15.95 -11.11
C GLU A 84 -22.65 -14.45 -11.26
N LEU A 85 -23.20 -13.85 -10.20
CA LEU A 85 -23.47 -12.42 -10.13
C LEU A 85 -22.16 -11.62 -10.10
N ALA A 86 -21.14 -12.10 -9.37
CA ALA A 86 -19.81 -11.49 -9.35
C ALA A 86 -19.16 -11.44 -10.74
N ARG A 87 -19.35 -12.50 -11.55
CA ARG A 87 -18.87 -12.56 -12.93
C ARG A 87 -19.61 -11.56 -13.82
N GLU A 88 -20.93 -11.46 -13.67
CA GLU A 88 -21.76 -10.51 -14.42
C GLU A 88 -21.46 -9.06 -14.05
N VAL A 89 -21.34 -8.76 -12.76
CA VAL A 89 -20.91 -7.45 -12.26
C VAL A 89 -19.53 -7.11 -12.81
N GLY A 90 -18.63 -8.10 -12.80
CA GLY A 90 -17.32 -8.01 -13.42
C GLY A 90 -17.40 -7.58 -14.88
N SER A 91 -18.04 -8.38 -15.73
CA SER A 91 -18.05 -8.12 -17.18
C SER A 91 -18.75 -6.81 -17.55
N THR A 92 -19.83 -6.46 -16.86
CA THR A 92 -20.75 -5.40 -17.30
C THR A 92 -20.43 -4.05 -16.66
N TYR A 93 -20.04 -4.06 -15.38
CA TYR A 93 -19.96 -2.83 -14.58
C TYR A 93 -18.52 -2.38 -14.32
N ILE A 94 -17.50 -3.25 -14.45
CA ILE A 94 -16.08 -2.86 -14.23
C ILE A 94 -15.71 -1.63 -15.08
N ALA A 95 -16.02 -1.64 -16.37
CA ALA A 95 -15.68 -0.56 -17.29
C ALA A 95 -16.38 0.77 -16.95
N GLN A 96 -17.49 0.73 -16.23
CA GLN A 96 -18.26 1.92 -15.82
C GLN A 96 -17.87 2.39 -14.41
N LEU A 97 -17.64 1.45 -13.49
CA LEU A 97 -17.27 1.71 -12.11
C LEU A 97 -15.87 2.27 -12.01
N LEU A 98 -14.90 1.71 -12.76
CA LEU A 98 -13.52 2.18 -12.71
C LEU A 98 -13.44 3.68 -13.03
N PRO A 99 -13.84 4.22 -14.19
CA PRO A 99 -13.74 5.67 -14.44
C PRO A 99 -14.39 6.55 -13.38
N VAL A 100 -15.52 6.12 -12.79
CA VAL A 100 -16.24 6.89 -11.77
C VAL A 100 -15.53 6.87 -10.42
N LEU A 101 -14.97 5.73 -10.02
CA LEU A 101 -14.16 5.59 -8.79
C LEU A 101 -12.81 6.30 -8.91
N LEU A 102 -12.33 6.42 -10.15
CA LEU A 102 -10.97 6.82 -10.48
C LEU A 102 -10.85 8.28 -10.96
N SER A 103 -11.96 8.94 -11.34
CA SER A 103 -11.93 10.31 -11.86
C SER A 103 -11.94 11.36 -10.73
N PRO A 104 -10.91 12.23 -10.65
CA PRO A 104 -10.99 13.42 -9.80
C PRO A 104 -12.03 14.36 -10.39
N LYS A 105 -13.20 14.46 -9.76
CA LYS A 105 -14.21 15.46 -10.13
C LYS A 105 -13.74 16.86 -9.72
N SER A 106 -12.78 17.44 -10.46
CA SER A 106 -12.41 18.84 -10.32
C SER A 106 -12.23 19.50 -11.70
N LYS A 107 -13.34 19.90 -12.33
CA LYS A 107 -13.34 20.94 -13.36
C LYS A 107 -14.22 22.09 -12.88
N THR A 108 -13.65 22.99 -12.08
CA THR A 108 -14.21 24.32 -11.83
C THR A 108 -13.06 25.31 -11.71
N ASN A 109 -12.90 26.19 -12.70
CA ASN A 109 -11.80 27.15 -12.81
C ASN A 109 -11.92 28.38 -11.88
N SER A 110 -12.88 28.41 -10.95
CA SER A 110 -13.06 29.50 -9.99
C SER A 110 -12.62 29.10 -8.58
N VAL A 111 -11.81 29.93 -7.93
CA VAL A 111 -11.45 29.82 -6.51
C VAL A 111 -12.65 30.29 -5.68
N SER A 112 -13.63 29.42 -5.51
CA SER A 112 -14.80 29.63 -4.65
C SER A 112 -14.55 28.99 -3.27
N SER A 113 -15.16 29.49 -2.19
CA SER A 113 -15.17 28.83 -0.87
C SER A 113 -15.60 27.36 -0.94
N ASP A 114 -16.51 27.04 -1.87
CA ASP A 114 -16.98 25.69 -2.16
C ASP A 114 -15.86 24.78 -2.70
N ARG A 115 -14.84 25.35 -3.38
CA ARG A 115 -13.67 24.61 -3.87
C ARG A 115 -12.79 24.16 -2.71
N LEU A 116 -12.60 24.99 -1.68
CA LEU A 116 -11.82 24.62 -0.50
C LEU A 116 -12.51 23.53 0.32
N LEU A 117 -13.83 23.62 0.46
CA LEU A 117 -14.65 22.56 1.07
C LEU A 117 -14.57 21.27 0.24
N LEU A 118 -14.70 21.34 -1.08
CA LEU A 118 -14.56 20.21 -1.97
C LEU A 118 -13.16 19.57 -1.88
N LEU A 119 -12.09 20.37 -1.87
CA LEU A 119 -10.71 19.91 -1.75
C LEU A 119 -10.44 19.28 -0.38
N SER A 120 -11.06 19.76 0.70
CA SER A 120 -10.95 19.15 2.04
C SER A 120 -11.66 17.80 2.13
N TYR A 121 -12.70 17.60 1.33
CA TYR A 121 -13.53 16.40 1.35
C TYR A 121 -13.08 15.33 0.35
N LEU A 122 -12.39 15.74 -0.72
CA LEU A 122 -11.90 14.86 -1.78
C LEU A 122 -11.08 13.66 -1.26
N PRO A 123 -10.19 13.79 -0.25
CA PRO A 123 -9.48 12.64 0.30
C PRO A 123 -10.40 11.57 0.90
N PHE A 124 -11.53 11.97 1.52
CA PHE A 124 -12.50 11.04 2.09
C PHE A 124 -13.27 10.29 1.00
N LEU A 125 -13.62 10.99 -0.10
CA LEU A 125 -14.22 10.36 -1.27
C LEU A 125 -13.27 9.37 -1.94
N HIS A 126 -12.00 9.75 -2.12
CA HIS A 126 -10.99 8.84 -2.65
C HIS A 126 -10.78 7.62 -1.74
N CYS A 127 -10.77 7.78 -0.42
CA CYS A 127 -10.73 6.64 0.51
C CYS A 127 -11.93 5.71 0.31
N ALA A 128 -13.14 6.27 0.18
CA ALA A 128 -14.35 5.48 -0.05
C ALA A 128 -14.31 4.75 -1.40
N ALA A 129 -13.83 5.42 -2.45
CA ALA A 129 -13.67 4.85 -3.77
C ALA A 129 -12.63 3.70 -3.79
N LEU A 130 -11.48 3.88 -3.13
CA LEU A 130 -10.46 2.82 -2.99
C LEU A 130 -10.99 1.62 -2.20
N LYS A 131 -11.82 1.83 -1.17
CA LYS A 131 -12.47 0.71 -0.46
C LYS A 131 -13.45 -0.05 -1.34
N VAL A 132 -14.23 0.66 -2.17
CA VAL A 132 -15.09 0.03 -3.17
C VAL A 132 -14.26 -0.77 -4.17
N LEU A 133 -13.17 -0.19 -4.69
CA LEU A 133 -12.25 -0.85 -5.61
C LEU A 133 -11.61 -2.10 -4.98
N HIS A 134 -11.16 -2.02 -3.73
CA HIS A 134 -10.61 -3.14 -2.98
C HIS A 134 -11.59 -4.32 -2.93
N ARG A 135 -12.87 -4.06 -2.60
CA ARG A 135 -13.90 -5.10 -2.60
C ARG A 135 -14.21 -5.64 -3.99
N LEU A 136 -14.22 -4.77 -5.01
CA LEU A 136 -14.42 -5.16 -6.39
C LEU A 136 -13.31 -6.12 -6.85
N ILE A 137 -12.06 -5.84 -6.46
CA ILE A 137 -10.90 -6.70 -6.74
C ILE A 137 -11.06 -8.08 -6.09
N ILE A 138 -11.44 -8.13 -4.81
CA ILE A 138 -11.69 -9.41 -4.11
C ILE A 138 -12.82 -10.20 -4.78
N CYS A 139 -13.88 -9.52 -5.21
CA CYS A 139 -15.06 -10.11 -5.81
C CYS A 139 -14.78 -10.66 -7.22
N CYS A 140 -14.21 -9.83 -8.11
CA CYS A 140 -14.03 -10.17 -9.51
C CYS A 140 -12.70 -10.88 -9.80
N LYS A 141 -11.72 -10.79 -8.90
CA LYS A 141 -10.42 -11.47 -8.97
C LYS A 141 -9.75 -11.30 -10.35
N LYS A 142 -9.43 -12.42 -11.00
CA LYS A 142 -8.73 -12.46 -12.30
C LYS A 142 -9.55 -11.89 -13.47
N LEU A 143 -10.85 -11.65 -13.31
CA LEU A 143 -11.65 -10.98 -14.34
C LEU A 143 -11.20 -9.54 -14.58
N LEU A 144 -10.51 -8.94 -13.61
CA LEU A 144 -9.96 -7.58 -13.68
C LEU A 144 -8.58 -7.50 -14.34
N LEU A 145 -7.97 -8.63 -14.73
CA LEU A 145 -6.65 -8.66 -15.37
C LEU A 145 -6.54 -7.72 -16.58
N PRO A 146 -7.54 -7.62 -17.49
CA PRO A 146 -7.48 -6.69 -18.62
C PRO A 146 -7.37 -5.22 -18.21
N GLN A 147 -7.84 -4.86 -17.02
CA GLN A 147 -7.76 -3.50 -16.46
C GLN A 147 -6.60 -3.32 -15.48
N GLY A 148 -5.70 -4.31 -15.36
CA GLY A 148 -4.67 -4.35 -14.34
C GLY A 148 -3.71 -3.16 -14.33
N SER A 149 -3.30 -2.70 -15.51
CA SER A 149 -2.46 -1.49 -15.65
C SER A 149 -3.15 -0.23 -15.17
N VAL A 150 -4.46 -0.11 -15.39
CA VAL A 150 -5.25 1.05 -14.93
C VAL A 150 -5.37 1.05 -13.40
N ILE A 151 -5.61 -0.12 -12.80
CA ILE A 151 -5.70 -0.28 -11.34
C ILE A 151 -4.37 0.09 -10.68
N PHE A 152 -3.26 -0.44 -11.23
CA PHE A 152 -1.92 -0.18 -10.70
C PHE A 152 -1.56 1.31 -10.82
N ARG A 153 -1.68 1.88 -12.02
CA ARG A 153 -1.47 3.29 -12.32
C ARG A 153 -2.21 4.22 -11.41
N LEU A 154 -3.48 3.94 -11.17
CA LEU A 154 -4.25 4.80 -10.30
C LEU A 154 -3.70 4.82 -8.88
N CYS A 155 -3.36 3.66 -8.34
CA CYS A 155 -2.84 3.60 -6.98
C CYS A 155 -1.52 4.38 -6.90
N VAL A 156 -0.64 4.23 -7.89
CA VAL A 156 0.61 5.02 -8.00
C VAL A 156 0.32 6.51 -8.11
N GLN A 157 -0.61 6.93 -8.97
CA GLN A 157 -1.03 8.33 -9.12
C GLN A 157 -1.64 8.90 -7.84
N CYS A 158 -2.41 8.10 -7.09
CA CYS A 158 -2.98 8.50 -5.81
C CYS A 158 -1.88 8.76 -4.77
N LEU A 159 -0.85 7.90 -4.74
CA LEU A 159 0.33 8.09 -3.90
C LEU A 159 1.11 9.34 -4.34
N ALA A 160 1.45 9.46 -5.63
CA ALA A 160 2.18 10.61 -6.15
C ALA A 160 1.44 11.96 -5.90
N ALA A 161 0.12 12.00 -6.08
CA ALA A 161 -0.69 13.21 -5.85
C ALA A 161 -0.79 13.61 -4.36
N THR A 162 -0.53 12.67 -3.45
CA THR A 162 -0.53 12.91 -1.99
C THR A 162 0.87 13.03 -1.42
N HIS A 163 1.89 13.06 -2.27
CA HIS A 163 3.28 13.22 -1.85
C HIS A 163 3.49 14.61 -1.24
N THR A 164 4.06 14.66 -0.04
CA THR A 164 4.32 15.92 0.67
C THR A 164 5.68 15.87 1.35
N GLN A 165 6.50 16.89 1.13
CA GLN A 165 7.84 16.97 1.72
C GLN A 165 7.86 17.42 3.20
N ALA A 166 6.77 17.99 3.69
CA ALA A 166 6.69 18.54 5.05
C ALA A 166 5.81 17.64 5.95
N SER A 167 6.46 16.93 6.86
CA SER A 167 5.79 16.24 7.97
C SER A 167 6.50 16.62 9.26
N GLU A 168 5.73 17.10 10.24
CA GLU A 168 6.27 17.32 11.58
C GLU A 168 6.62 15.95 12.20
N PRO A 169 7.84 15.77 12.72
CA PRO A 169 8.22 14.54 13.38
C PRO A 169 7.26 14.17 14.52
N GLY A 170 6.89 12.89 14.64
CA GLY A 170 5.92 12.39 15.62
C GLY A 170 4.45 12.59 15.25
N GLN A 171 4.13 13.16 14.08
CA GLN A 171 2.77 13.20 13.53
C GLN A 171 2.60 12.16 12.41
N ASP A 172 1.35 11.75 12.17
CA ASP A 172 1.02 11.03 10.94
C ASP A 172 1.30 11.94 9.74
N LYS A 173 1.88 11.37 8.69
CA LYS A 173 2.04 12.03 7.39
C LYS A 173 0.65 12.45 6.89
N PRO A 174 0.53 13.61 6.22
CA PRO A 174 -0.74 14.01 5.65
C PRO A 174 -1.25 12.94 4.69
N PHE A 175 -2.56 12.77 4.63
CA PHE A 175 -3.21 11.73 3.82
C PHE A 175 -2.81 10.28 4.15
N SER A 176 -2.22 10.01 5.33
CA SER A 176 -1.80 8.66 5.74
C SER A 176 -2.86 7.59 5.51
N LYS A 177 -4.12 7.84 5.89
CA LYS A 177 -5.26 6.92 5.69
C LYS A 177 -5.60 6.67 4.22
N LEU A 178 -5.44 7.69 3.37
CA LEU A 178 -5.69 7.58 1.93
C LEU A 178 -4.58 6.76 1.28
N ARG A 179 -3.32 7.03 1.63
CA ARG A 179 -2.15 6.27 1.17
C ARG A 179 -2.21 4.81 1.65
N GLU A 180 -2.58 4.58 2.90
CA GLU A 180 -2.86 3.25 3.47
C GLU A 180 -3.93 2.51 2.64
N SER A 181 -5.02 3.18 2.29
CA SER A 181 -6.08 2.58 1.45
C SER A 181 -5.58 2.25 0.04
N ALA A 182 -4.70 3.07 -0.54
CA ALA A 182 -4.10 2.80 -1.84
C ALA A 182 -3.15 1.58 -1.80
N TYR A 183 -2.31 1.49 -0.76
CA TYR A 183 -1.47 0.30 -0.54
C TYR A 183 -2.30 -0.95 -0.26
N ALA A 184 -3.41 -0.84 0.45
CA ALA A 184 -4.32 -1.98 0.66
C ALA A 184 -4.87 -2.50 -0.68
N VAL A 185 -5.34 -1.62 -1.57
CA VAL A 185 -5.78 -1.98 -2.93
C VAL A 185 -4.65 -2.67 -3.71
N LEU A 186 -3.45 -2.07 -3.72
CA LEU A 186 -2.28 -2.65 -4.39
C LEU A 186 -1.91 -4.03 -3.84
N SER A 187 -1.95 -4.21 -2.52
CA SER A 187 -1.58 -5.47 -1.88
C SER A 187 -2.50 -6.61 -2.31
N VAL A 188 -3.82 -6.37 -2.32
CA VAL A 188 -4.79 -7.36 -2.78
C VAL A 188 -4.67 -7.60 -4.28
N TRP A 189 -4.46 -6.54 -5.06
CA TRP A 189 -4.24 -6.67 -6.50
C TRP A 189 -3.05 -7.57 -6.81
N LEU A 190 -1.90 -7.32 -6.20
CA LEU A 190 -0.68 -8.11 -6.39
C LEU A 190 -0.87 -9.57 -5.96
N GLN A 191 -1.61 -9.85 -4.87
CA GLN A 191 -1.92 -11.22 -4.44
C GLN A 191 -2.80 -11.98 -5.45
N ILE A 192 -3.73 -11.29 -6.13
CA ILE A 192 -4.63 -11.92 -7.10
C ILE A 192 -3.91 -12.19 -8.43
N VAL A 193 -3.10 -11.23 -8.86
CA VAL A 193 -2.34 -11.34 -10.12
C VAL A 193 -1.18 -12.32 -9.97
N GLY A 194 -0.49 -12.31 -8.83
CA GLY A 194 0.73 -13.09 -8.61
C GLY A 194 1.80 -12.73 -9.65
N SER A 195 2.53 -13.72 -10.15
CA SER A 195 3.59 -13.54 -11.16
C SER A 195 3.12 -13.00 -12.51
N ALA A 196 1.81 -12.98 -12.79
CA ALA A 196 1.26 -12.40 -14.01
C ALA A 196 1.38 -10.86 -14.08
N CYS A 197 1.94 -10.21 -13.04
CA CYS A 197 2.17 -8.77 -12.99
C CYS A 197 3.41 -8.30 -13.78
N GLN A 198 4.18 -9.24 -14.34
CA GLN A 198 5.47 -9.06 -15.03
C GLN A 198 5.45 -8.16 -16.30
N GLY A 199 4.33 -7.54 -16.66
CA GLY A 199 4.26 -6.48 -17.68
C GLY A 199 3.37 -5.30 -17.30
N VAL A 200 2.77 -5.32 -16.10
CA VAL A 200 1.93 -4.25 -15.58
C VAL A 200 2.78 -3.20 -14.86
N ILE A 201 3.91 -3.62 -14.30
CA ILE A 201 4.73 -2.81 -13.38
C ILE A 201 5.83 -2.03 -14.13
N ASP A 202 6.22 -2.46 -15.34
CA ASP A 202 7.43 -1.98 -16.01
C ASP A 202 7.49 -0.46 -16.19
N ASP A 203 6.37 0.17 -16.56
CA ASP A 203 6.27 1.61 -16.80
C ASP A 203 6.27 2.45 -15.51
N GLU A 204 5.86 1.88 -14.38
CA GLU A 204 5.55 2.61 -13.14
C GLU A 204 6.36 2.12 -11.93
N GLN A 205 7.33 1.22 -12.17
CA GLN A 205 8.14 0.58 -11.13
C GLN A 205 8.94 1.59 -10.29
N ASP A 206 9.52 2.62 -10.93
CA ASP A 206 10.35 3.59 -10.21
C ASP A 206 9.49 4.54 -9.36
N ASP A 207 8.31 4.91 -9.86
CA ASP A 207 7.36 5.78 -9.16
C ASP A 207 6.79 5.08 -7.91
N ILE A 208 6.38 3.81 -8.02
CA ILE A 208 5.88 3.08 -6.85
C ILE A 208 6.97 2.87 -5.81
N LEU A 209 8.20 2.54 -6.23
CA LEU A 209 9.33 2.34 -5.31
C LEU A 209 9.68 3.65 -4.59
N LYS A 210 9.73 4.77 -5.31
CA LYS A 210 9.95 6.10 -4.73
C LYS A 210 8.92 6.42 -3.65
N GLU A 211 7.63 6.20 -3.93
CA GLU A 211 6.56 6.48 -2.97
C GLU A 211 6.60 5.54 -1.74
N ILE A 212 6.89 4.25 -1.94
CA ILE A 212 7.08 3.29 -0.85
C ILE A 212 8.24 3.73 0.05
N PHE A 213 9.40 4.05 -0.51
CA PHE A 213 10.56 4.44 0.29
C PHE A 213 10.34 5.76 1.04
N HIS A 214 9.62 6.71 0.43
CA HIS A 214 9.18 7.92 1.11
C HIS A 214 8.34 7.59 2.36
N ASP A 215 7.42 6.63 2.27
CA ASP A 215 6.51 6.30 3.37
C ASP A 215 7.13 5.45 4.47
N VAL A 216 8.09 4.61 4.11
CA VAL A 216 8.81 3.71 5.03
C VAL A 216 9.96 4.44 5.76
N GLN A 217 10.45 5.56 5.23
CA GLN A 217 11.57 6.29 5.81
C GLN A 217 11.32 6.66 7.29
N PRO A 218 12.25 6.35 8.22
CA PRO A 218 12.13 6.69 9.62
C PRO A 218 12.03 8.20 9.84
N GLN A 219 11.26 8.61 10.83
CA GLN A 219 11.22 10.01 11.23
C GLN A 219 12.53 10.36 11.96
N SER A 220 13.31 11.27 11.38
CA SER A 220 14.52 11.78 12.02
C SER A 220 14.29 13.14 12.65
N ASP A 221 14.74 13.29 13.90
CA ASP A 221 15.00 14.59 14.51
C ASP A 221 16.24 15.18 13.81
N THR A 222 16.05 15.85 12.68
CA THR A 222 16.99 16.94 12.38
C THR A 222 16.59 18.11 13.26
N LEU A 223 17.02 18.07 14.53
CA LEU A 223 17.30 19.28 15.26
C LEU A 223 18.30 20.04 14.39
N LYS A 224 17.79 20.91 13.50
CA LYS A 224 18.61 21.92 12.86
C LYS A 224 19.11 22.79 14.01
N ILE A 225 20.28 22.46 14.52
CA ILE A 225 21.06 23.38 15.33
C ILE A 225 21.41 24.49 14.35
N GLU A 226 20.53 25.48 14.22
CA GLU A 226 20.90 26.77 13.67
C GLU A 226 21.85 27.39 14.67
N SER A 227 23.13 27.03 14.54
CA SER A 227 24.22 27.83 15.05
C SER A 227 24.13 29.16 14.30
N LYS A 228 23.41 30.13 14.88
CA LYS A 228 23.60 31.53 14.54
C LYS A 228 25.10 31.79 14.75
N ASN A 229 25.82 31.81 13.64
CA ASN A 229 27.16 32.39 13.58
C ASN A 229 26.98 33.84 14.00
N VAL A 230 27.17 34.12 15.29
CA VAL A 230 27.39 35.48 15.77
C VAL A 230 28.74 35.85 15.20
N ALA A 231 28.69 36.54 14.05
CA ALA A 231 29.84 37.16 13.44
C ALA A 231 30.55 38.01 14.51
N ALA A 232 31.87 37.90 14.53
CA ALA A 232 32.75 38.73 15.33
C ALA A 232 32.44 40.21 15.05
N GLY A 233 31.98 40.93 16.08
CA GLY A 233 31.69 42.36 16.01
C GLY A 233 31.31 42.90 17.39
N ASP A 234 32.24 43.68 17.98
CA ASP A 234 32.13 44.54 19.16
C ASP A 234 31.75 43.93 20.51
N PHE A 235 32.79 43.54 21.23
CA PHE A 235 32.80 43.48 22.70
C PHE A 235 32.74 44.91 23.28
N ASN A 236 31.62 45.24 23.90
CA ASN A 236 31.60 46.21 25.00
C ASN A 236 30.94 45.54 26.22
N PRO A 237 31.69 45.26 27.32
CA PRO A 237 31.11 44.66 28.50
C PRO A 237 30.32 45.70 29.32
N PRO A 238 29.05 45.45 29.70
CA PRO A 238 28.38 46.25 30.72
C PRO A 238 28.86 45.86 32.13
N PRO A 239 28.80 46.78 33.12
CA PRO A 239 29.47 46.61 34.39
C PRO A 239 28.75 45.63 35.32
N ALA A 240 29.55 44.90 36.09
CA ALA A 240 29.14 43.88 37.03
C ALA A 240 28.22 44.41 38.15
N LYS A 241 27.01 43.85 38.27
CA LYS A 241 26.19 43.96 39.49
C LYS A 241 25.72 42.58 39.98
N ARG A 242 26.41 42.14 41.03
CA ARG A 242 26.05 41.26 42.18
C ARG A 242 24.95 40.19 41.98
N LYS A 243 25.41 38.93 42.11
CA LYS A 243 24.63 37.69 42.28
C LYS A 243 23.49 37.83 43.30
N LYS A 244 22.26 37.47 42.90
CA LYS A 244 21.22 36.98 43.81
C LYS A 244 20.76 35.59 43.34
N LYS A 245 20.92 34.63 44.25
CA LYS A 245 20.63 33.19 44.12
C LYS A 245 19.14 32.99 43.84
N GLY A 246 18.81 32.44 42.67
CA GLY A 246 17.45 32.15 42.24
C GLY A 246 17.43 30.84 41.44
N ARG A 247 16.50 29.95 41.80
CA ARG A 247 16.33 28.57 41.32
C ARG A 247 16.50 28.39 39.81
N SER A 248 17.18 27.31 39.45
CA SER A 248 17.28 26.73 38.11
C SER A 248 15.91 26.62 37.44
N GLY A 249 15.63 27.49 36.47
CA GLY A 249 14.48 27.43 35.56
C GLY A 249 14.76 26.64 34.27
N TYR A 250 15.85 25.89 34.22
CA TYR A 250 16.27 25.14 33.03
C TYR A 250 15.63 23.74 32.89
N GLN A 251 14.79 23.33 33.83
CA GLN A 251 14.27 21.95 33.87
C GLN A 251 12.85 21.79 33.32
N GLU A 252 12.13 22.88 33.02
CA GLU A 252 10.75 22.80 32.49
C GLU A 252 10.68 22.87 30.95
N LEU A 253 11.67 23.42 30.26
CA LEU A 253 11.66 23.52 28.79
C LEU A 253 12.14 22.25 28.06
N SER A 254 12.89 21.36 28.73
CA SER A 254 13.32 20.09 28.13
C SER A 254 12.26 18.99 28.20
N GLN A 255 11.23 19.15 29.03
CA GLN A 255 10.18 18.14 29.23
C GLN A 255 8.97 18.34 28.29
N SER A 256 8.76 19.55 27.76
CA SER A 256 7.65 19.82 26.83
C SER A 256 7.85 19.18 25.45
N GLY A 257 9.10 18.99 25.00
CA GLY A 257 9.40 18.22 23.80
C GLY A 257 9.16 16.73 24.05
N SER A 258 9.87 16.14 25.00
CA SER A 258 9.89 14.69 25.28
C SER A 258 8.50 14.06 25.55
N SER A 259 7.58 14.80 26.18
CA SER A 259 6.23 14.31 26.50
C SER A 259 5.29 14.16 25.29
N LEU A 260 5.48 14.96 24.23
CA LEU A 260 4.70 14.84 22.99
C LEU A 260 5.13 13.62 22.15
N TRP A 261 6.44 13.33 22.09
CA TRP A 261 7.00 12.15 21.41
C TRP A 261 6.62 10.83 22.10
N ALA A 262 6.62 10.83 23.44
CA ALA A 262 6.21 9.66 24.21
C ALA A 262 4.75 9.25 23.92
N ARG A 263 3.89 10.21 23.54
CA ARG A 263 2.46 10.01 23.26
C ARG A 263 2.17 9.57 21.82
N ARG A 264 3.14 9.63 20.90
CA ARG A 264 2.94 9.35 19.46
C ARG A 264 4.02 8.42 18.87
N ARG A 265 4.51 7.46 19.66
CA ARG A 265 5.55 6.50 19.23
C ARG A 265 5.17 5.67 17.99
N HIS A 266 3.88 5.51 17.70
CA HIS A 266 3.36 4.69 16.61
C HIS A 266 2.81 5.49 15.42
N ALA A 267 3.13 6.78 15.33
CA ALA A 267 2.74 7.58 14.16
C ALA A 267 3.24 6.92 12.86
N ASN A 268 2.37 6.82 11.85
CA ASN A 268 2.60 6.15 10.57
C ASN A 268 2.81 4.62 10.61
N SER A 269 2.59 3.94 11.74
CA SER A 269 2.83 2.49 11.82
C SER A 269 2.04 1.70 10.77
N ASN A 270 0.75 1.99 10.62
CA ASN A 270 -0.12 1.27 9.67
C ASN A 270 0.23 1.58 8.22
N LEU A 271 0.60 2.83 7.94
CA LEU A 271 1.05 3.26 6.61
C LEU A 271 2.33 2.51 6.22
N THR A 272 3.31 2.46 7.13
CA THR A 272 4.58 1.75 6.90
C THR A 272 4.39 0.25 6.77
N VAL A 273 3.53 -0.38 7.58
CA VAL A 273 3.20 -1.81 7.42
C VAL A 273 2.59 -2.09 6.04
N SER A 274 1.63 -1.25 5.62
CA SER A 274 0.96 -1.41 4.32
C SER A 274 1.92 -1.22 3.15
N ALA A 275 2.79 -0.21 3.23
CA ALA A 275 3.82 0.05 2.22
C ALA A 275 4.85 -1.10 2.15
N LEU A 276 5.35 -1.58 3.29
CA LEU A 276 6.26 -2.72 3.35
C LEU A 276 5.62 -4.00 2.83
N LYS A 277 4.32 -4.21 3.09
CA LYS A 277 3.59 -5.36 2.55
C LYS A 277 3.51 -5.32 1.03
N VAL A 278 3.24 -4.15 0.45
CA VAL A 278 3.27 -3.98 -1.01
C VAL A 278 4.69 -4.21 -1.56
N LEU A 279 5.73 -3.72 -0.89
CA LEU A 279 7.12 -3.95 -1.29
C LEU A 279 7.49 -5.44 -1.26
N GLU A 280 7.12 -6.16 -0.20
CA GLU A 280 7.32 -7.61 -0.08
C GLU A 280 6.63 -8.35 -1.24
N LEU A 281 5.38 -8.01 -1.57
CA LEU A 281 4.63 -8.65 -2.65
C LEU A 281 5.18 -8.29 -4.03
N LEU A 282 5.58 -7.03 -4.25
CA LEU A 282 6.22 -6.58 -5.49
C LEU A 282 7.52 -7.33 -5.73
N VAL A 283 8.37 -7.43 -4.70
CA VAL A 283 9.59 -8.21 -4.78
C VAL A 283 9.22 -9.67 -5.07
N THR A 284 8.40 -10.30 -4.25
CA THR A 284 8.06 -11.74 -4.37
C THR A 284 7.50 -12.12 -5.75
N PHE A 285 6.60 -11.32 -6.33
CA PHE A 285 5.92 -11.67 -7.58
C PHE A 285 6.55 -11.06 -8.83
N ALA A 286 7.18 -9.88 -8.73
CA ALA A 286 7.72 -9.14 -9.86
C ALA A 286 9.24 -8.95 -9.79
N GLY A 287 9.93 -9.47 -8.78
CA GLY A 287 11.35 -9.21 -8.57
C GLY A 287 12.27 -9.68 -9.70
N SER A 288 11.84 -10.65 -10.50
CA SER A 288 12.53 -11.07 -11.73
C SER A 288 12.27 -10.15 -12.93
N SER A 289 11.19 -9.36 -12.92
CA SER A 289 10.88 -8.35 -13.95
C SER A 289 11.46 -6.98 -13.62
N LEU A 290 11.67 -6.69 -12.33
CA LEU A 290 12.30 -5.44 -11.90
C LEU A 290 13.66 -5.28 -12.58
N ASN A 291 13.91 -4.07 -13.07
CA ASN A 291 15.19 -3.74 -13.66
C ASN A 291 16.33 -3.90 -12.63
N SER A 292 17.56 -4.11 -13.11
CA SER A 292 18.70 -4.43 -12.25
C SER A 292 19.00 -3.38 -11.19
N GLN A 293 18.88 -2.12 -11.58
CA GLN A 293 19.13 -0.98 -10.71
C GLN A 293 18.07 -0.83 -9.63
N ALA A 294 16.79 -0.99 -9.98
CA ALA A 294 15.66 -0.94 -9.07
C ALA A 294 15.77 -2.05 -8.02
N PHE A 295 16.04 -3.29 -8.43
CA PHE A 295 16.19 -4.40 -7.48
C PHE A 295 17.39 -4.18 -6.53
N GLN A 296 18.53 -3.72 -7.05
CA GLN A 296 19.69 -3.39 -6.23
C GLN A 296 19.37 -2.25 -5.24
N MET A 297 18.63 -1.24 -5.68
CA MET A 297 18.16 -0.15 -4.80
C MET A 297 17.28 -0.70 -3.68
N VAL A 298 16.35 -1.63 -3.99
CA VAL A 298 15.51 -2.26 -2.97
C VAL A 298 16.36 -3.00 -1.93
N GLN A 299 17.32 -3.84 -2.35
CA GLN A 299 18.21 -4.55 -1.44
C GLN A 299 18.99 -3.61 -0.52
N GLN A 300 19.56 -2.54 -1.08
CA GLN A 300 20.33 -1.56 -0.32
C GLN A 300 19.47 -0.79 0.68
N GLN A 301 18.32 -0.26 0.24
CA GLN A 301 17.43 0.52 1.10
C GLN A 301 16.84 -0.32 2.23
N VAL A 302 16.38 -1.54 1.94
CA VAL A 302 15.88 -2.46 2.97
C VAL A 302 16.99 -2.81 3.97
N GLY A 303 18.21 -3.10 3.50
CA GLY A 303 19.36 -3.36 4.38
C GLY A 303 19.69 -2.18 5.30
N VAL A 304 19.73 -0.96 4.77
CA VAL A 304 19.98 0.27 5.55
C VAL A 304 18.87 0.50 6.59
N LEU A 305 17.60 0.30 6.21
CA LEU A 305 16.47 0.40 7.12
C LEU A 305 16.58 -0.59 8.27
N VAL A 306 16.86 -1.87 7.99
CA VAL A 306 17.03 -2.90 9.04
C VAL A 306 18.17 -2.53 9.99
N LEU A 307 19.31 -2.07 9.46
CA LEU A 307 20.42 -1.59 10.29
C LEU A 307 20.01 -0.40 11.18
N SER A 308 19.22 0.54 10.65
CA SER A 308 18.72 1.67 11.44
C SER A 308 17.80 1.24 12.59
N VAL A 309 16.98 0.21 12.34
CA VAL A 309 16.06 -0.37 13.32
C VAL A 309 16.83 -1.11 14.41
N ILE A 310 17.84 -1.91 14.05
CA ILE A 310 18.69 -2.62 15.02
C ILE A 310 19.40 -1.63 15.95
N LYS A 311 19.86 -0.49 15.43
CA LYS A 311 20.60 0.50 16.23
C LYS A 311 19.72 1.22 17.24
N ASN A 312 18.61 1.82 16.79
CA ASN A 312 17.88 2.82 17.59
C ASN A 312 16.35 2.65 17.58
N GLN A 313 15.79 1.66 16.87
CA GLN A 313 14.34 1.47 16.70
C GLN A 313 13.56 2.80 16.48
N PRO A 314 13.89 3.58 15.44
CA PRO A 314 13.27 4.89 15.23
C PRO A 314 11.77 4.75 14.91
N PRO A 315 10.90 5.69 15.30
CA PRO A 315 9.52 5.73 14.81
C PRO A 315 9.49 5.74 13.28
N PRO A 316 8.64 4.92 12.61
CA PRO A 316 7.53 4.10 13.13
C PRO A 316 7.89 2.68 13.62
N PHE A 317 9.16 2.27 13.54
CA PHE A 317 9.65 0.92 13.85
C PHE A 317 9.73 0.59 15.35
N THR A 318 9.26 1.50 16.22
CA THR A 318 8.93 1.18 17.61
C THR A 318 7.86 0.09 17.68
N SER A 319 6.96 0.02 16.69
CA SER A 319 5.96 -1.03 16.53
C SER A 319 6.63 -2.34 16.08
N SER A 320 6.37 -3.44 16.79
CA SER A 320 6.87 -4.77 16.41
C SER A 320 6.32 -5.25 15.07
N VAL A 321 5.09 -4.87 14.72
CA VAL A 321 4.47 -5.22 13.43
C VAL A 321 5.24 -4.60 12.25
N CYS A 322 5.70 -3.35 12.38
CA CYS A 322 6.52 -2.70 11.36
C CYS A 322 7.86 -3.41 11.18
N ARG A 323 8.51 -3.81 12.29
CA ARG A 323 9.78 -4.56 12.26
C ARG A 323 9.59 -5.93 11.62
N GLN A 324 8.52 -6.64 11.96
CA GLN A 324 8.19 -7.92 11.37
C GLN A 324 7.99 -7.80 9.85
N ALA A 325 7.20 -6.82 9.41
CA ALA A 325 7.00 -6.57 7.97
C ALA A 325 8.33 -6.26 7.26
N LEU A 326 9.21 -5.47 7.87
CA LEU A 326 10.52 -5.15 7.31
C LEU A 326 11.41 -6.40 7.14
N TYR A 327 11.44 -7.29 8.14
CA TYR A 327 12.17 -8.55 8.06
C TYR A 327 11.57 -9.51 7.02
N GLN A 328 10.25 -9.51 6.84
CA GLN A 328 9.59 -10.26 5.76
C GLN A 328 9.98 -9.72 4.38
N THR A 329 10.01 -8.39 4.20
CA THR A 329 10.51 -7.76 2.98
C THR A 329 11.97 -8.12 2.72
N LEU A 330 12.84 -8.06 3.75
CA LEU A 330 14.24 -8.48 3.64
C LEU A 330 14.35 -9.92 3.16
N LEU A 331 13.56 -10.83 3.75
CA LEU A 331 13.55 -12.23 3.36
C LEU A 331 13.17 -12.41 1.89
N ALA A 332 12.14 -11.69 1.41
CA ALA A 332 11.73 -11.72 0.01
C ALA A 332 12.85 -11.30 -0.95
N THR A 333 13.65 -10.29 -0.60
CA THR A 333 14.76 -9.82 -1.46
C THR A 333 15.89 -10.85 -1.62
N VAL A 334 16.02 -11.80 -0.69
CA VAL A 334 17.06 -12.84 -0.71
C VAL A 334 16.63 -14.06 -1.51
N PHE A 335 15.33 -14.38 -1.50
CA PHE A 335 14.79 -15.56 -2.18
C PHE A 335 14.73 -15.45 -3.70
N ILE A 336 14.94 -14.27 -4.27
CA ILE A 336 14.83 -14.07 -5.71
C ILE A 336 16.23 -14.18 -6.33
N PRO A 337 16.51 -15.28 -7.06
CA PRO A 337 17.81 -15.46 -7.69
C PRO A 337 17.90 -14.54 -8.91
N ARG A 338 18.80 -13.55 -8.84
CA ARG A 338 19.14 -12.70 -9.98
C ARG A 338 20.64 -12.79 -10.29
N PRO A 339 21.04 -13.26 -11.49
CA PRO A 339 22.46 -13.50 -11.82
C PRO A 339 23.26 -12.21 -12.06
N ASP A 340 22.58 -11.09 -12.27
CA ASP A 340 23.11 -9.78 -12.63
C ASP A 340 23.37 -8.86 -11.41
N VAL A 341 22.90 -9.24 -10.21
CA VAL A 341 23.11 -8.48 -8.97
C VAL A 341 23.78 -9.35 -7.91
N PRO A 342 24.75 -8.81 -7.14
CA PRO A 342 25.44 -9.57 -6.11
C PRO A 342 24.47 -10.13 -5.07
N SER A 343 24.72 -11.36 -4.62
CA SER A 343 23.92 -12.01 -3.59
C SER A 343 23.99 -11.23 -2.27
N PHE A 344 22.83 -10.91 -1.70
CA PHE A 344 22.72 -10.30 -0.37
C PHE A 344 22.56 -11.34 0.76
N LEU A 345 22.73 -12.64 0.46
CA LEU A 345 22.44 -13.73 1.39
C LEU A 345 23.22 -13.65 2.70
N GLN A 346 24.55 -13.47 2.63
CA GLN A 346 25.40 -13.41 3.83
C GLN A 346 25.10 -12.17 4.68
N GLY A 347 24.89 -11.02 4.03
CA GLY A 347 24.49 -9.78 4.70
C GLY A 347 23.14 -9.95 5.41
N ALA A 348 22.15 -10.53 4.73
CA ALA A 348 20.84 -10.79 5.31
C ALA A 348 20.89 -11.78 6.49
N LEU A 349 21.68 -12.86 6.40
CA LEU A 349 21.87 -13.80 7.52
C LEU A 349 22.42 -13.09 8.77
N ALA A 350 23.42 -12.21 8.60
CA ALA A 350 23.96 -11.43 9.72
C ALA A 350 22.88 -10.50 10.32
N LEU A 351 22.07 -9.86 9.49
CA LEU A 351 20.96 -9.00 9.95
C LEU A 351 19.89 -9.80 10.70
N PHE A 352 19.49 -10.98 10.22
CA PHE A 352 18.53 -11.83 10.93
C PHE A 352 19.10 -12.36 12.25
N GLN A 353 20.40 -12.66 12.33
CA GLN A 353 21.03 -13.08 13.59
C GLN A 353 20.93 -11.99 14.66
N GLN A 354 21.12 -10.73 14.28
CA GLN A 354 20.91 -9.59 15.19
C GLN A 354 19.42 -9.40 15.52
N GLY A 355 18.52 -9.60 14.55
CA GLY A 355 17.07 -9.53 14.75
C GLY A 355 16.51 -10.57 15.72
N ARG A 356 17.20 -11.68 15.97
CA ARG A 356 16.83 -12.65 17.03
C ARG A 356 16.90 -12.08 18.45
N LEU A 357 17.65 -10.99 18.63
CA LEU A 357 17.80 -10.31 19.92
C LEU A 357 16.71 -9.23 20.13
N ASP A 358 15.70 -9.17 19.25
CA ASP A 358 14.60 -8.23 19.40
C ASP A 358 13.81 -8.49 20.69
N SER A 359 13.34 -7.40 21.29
CA SER A 359 12.45 -7.40 22.46
C SER A 359 11.14 -8.15 22.24
N ASP A 360 10.63 -8.17 21.01
CA ASP A 360 9.36 -8.81 20.67
C ASP A 360 9.59 -10.25 20.19
N PHE A 361 8.90 -11.19 20.83
CA PHE A 361 9.02 -12.61 20.52
C PHE A 361 8.65 -12.93 19.07
N GLN A 362 7.66 -12.25 18.49
CA GLN A 362 7.18 -12.55 17.15
C GLN A 362 8.19 -12.10 16.09
N VAL A 363 8.84 -10.96 16.32
CA VAL A 363 9.95 -10.48 15.48
C VAL A 363 11.13 -11.45 15.57
N ALA A 364 11.53 -11.83 16.79
CA ALA A 364 12.62 -12.79 16.99
C ALA A 364 12.33 -14.16 16.35
N HIS A 365 11.09 -14.64 16.46
CA HIS A 365 10.63 -15.87 15.81
C HIS A 365 10.70 -15.76 14.28
N THR A 366 10.22 -14.66 13.69
CA THR A 366 10.32 -14.44 12.23
C THR A 366 11.78 -14.42 11.76
N CYS A 367 12.69 -13.80 12.51
CA CYS A 367 14.12 -13.82 12.19
C CYS A 367 14.74 -15.22 12.32
N GLN A 368 14.35 -15.99 13.34
CA GLN A 368 14.80 -17.37 13.52
C GLN A 368 14.32 -18.28 12.38
N GLU A 369 13.05 -18.15 12.00
CA GLU A 369 12.46 -18.87 10.87
C GLU A 369 13.16 -18.51 9.55
N ALA A 370 13.43 -17.23 9.32
CA ALA A 370 14.17 -16.76 8.15
C ALA A 370 15.57 -17.40 8.06
N ILE A 371 16.32 -17.45 9.16
CA ILE A 371 17.65 -18.10 9.19
C ILE A 371 17.55 -19.57 8.81
N LEU A 372 16.57 -20.30 9.37
CA LEU A 372 16.38 -21.72 9.06
C LEU A 372 16.06 -21.95 7.57
N ARG A 373 15.19 -21.10 6.99
CA ARG A 373 14.86 -21.21 5.56
C ARG A 373 16.07 -20.88 4.67
N LEU A 374 16.87 -19.88 5.04
CA LEU A 374 18.05 -19.47 4.30
C LEU A 374 19.24 -20.43 4.49
N SER A 375 19.37 -21.09 5.65
CA SER A 375 20.43 -22.08 5.87
C SER A 375 20.28 -23.30 4.97
N ASN A 376 19.05 -23.66 4.58
CA ASN A 376 18.81 -24.72 3.61
C ASN A 376 19.30 -24.36 2.19
N LEU A 377 19.44 -23.07 1.87
CA LEU A 377 20.03 -22.64 0.60
C LEU A 377 21.56 -22.72 0.62
N VAL A 378 22.18 -22.52 1.79
CA VAL A 378 23.64 -22.57 1.98
C VAL A 378 24.12 -24.03 2.14
N HIS A 379 23.38 -24.81 2.93
CA HIS A 379 23.66 -26.19 3.25
C HIS A 379 22.48 -27.05 2.76
N VAL A 380 22.51 -27.42 1.47
CA VAL A 380 21.46 -28.26 0.90
C VAL A 380 21.50 -29.64 1.57
N THR A 381 20.49 -29.95 2.38
CA THR A 381 20.40 -31.18 3.19
C THR A 381 19.99 -32.41 2.38
N THR A 382 19.58 -32.24 1.12
CA THR A 382 19.22 -33.33 0.21
C THR A 382 20.38 -33.68 -0.75
N PRO A 383 20.59 -34.95 -1.10
CA PRO A 383 21.59 -35.34 -2.10
C PRO A 383 21.33 -34.58 -3.40
N GLN A 384 22.30 -33.78 -3.84
CA GLN A 384 22.17 -33.12 -5.13
C GLN A 384 22.33 -34.16 -6.24
N VAL A 385 21.38 -34.20 -7.17
CA VAL A 385 21.64 -34.81 -8.47
C VAL A 385 22.76 -33.98 -9.09
N ARG A 386 23.98 -34.52 -9.12
CA ARG A 386 25.08 -33.93 -9.89
C ARG A 386 24.56 -33.71 -11.30
N THR A 387 24.35 -32.46 -11.71
CA THR A 387 23.95 -32.14 -13.08
C THR A 387 24.96 -32.76 -14.06
N PRO A 388 24.52 -33.22 -15.25
CA PRO A 388 25.44 -33.70 -16.27
C PRO A 388 26.45 -32.59 -16.56
N ALA A 389 27.73 -32.96 -16.61
CA ALA A 389 28.81 -32.05 -16.93
C ALA A 389 28.44 -31.26 -18.20
N PHE A 390 28.45 -29.93 -18.12
CA PHE A 390 28.57 -29.09 -19.30
C PHE A 390 29.96 -29.38 -19.87
N THR A 391 30.07 -30.38 -20.74
CA THR A 391 31.28 -30.63 -21.51
C THR A 391 31.38 -29.52 -22.56
N GLY A 392 31.94 -28.39 -22.17
CA GLY A 392 32.49 -27.43 -23.12
C GLY A 392 33.68 -28.09 -23.81
N ASN A 393 33.43 -28.78 -24.92
CA ASN A 393 34.50 -29.35 -25.73
C ASN A 393 35.10 -28.23 -26.58
N VAL A 394 36.34 -27.90 -26.28
CA VAL A 394 37.21 -27.08 -27.13
C VAL A 394 37.68 -27.98 -28.28
N GLY A 395 37.49 -27.55 -29.53
CA GLY A 395 38.24 -28.08 -30.69
C GLY A 395 37.41 -28.57 -31.88
N ASN A 396 37.21 -27.64 -32.82
CA ASN A 396 37.23 -27.76 -34.28
C ASN A 396 36.68 -28.97 -35.08
N THR A 397 36.03 -28.55 -36.18
CA THR A 397 35.90 -29.11 -37.54
C THR A 397 34.85 -30.18 -37.86
N ASP A 398 33.89 -29.70 -38.67
CA ASP A 398 33.28 -30.28 -39.87
C ASP A 398 31.96 -31.08 -39.82
N ALA A 399 31.05 -30.58 -40.67
CA ALA A 399 30.01 -31.24 -41.47
C ALA A 399 28.60 -31.51 -40.88
N CYS A 400 27.68 -30.68 -41.39
CA CYS A 400 26.31 -30.96 -41.86
C CYS A 400 25.08 -30.75 -40.95
N PRO A 401 23.93 -30.33 -41.56
CA PRO A 401 22.93 -29.51 -40.90
C PRO A 401 21.61 -30.24 -40.64
N GLY A 402 20.85 -29.73 -39.66
CA GLY A 402 19.44 -30.04 -39.49
C GLY A 402 19.12 -30.63 -38.13
N HIS A 403 18.71 -29.77 -37.20
CA HIS A 403 17.52 -29.92 -36.36
C HIS A 403 17.52 -28.79 -35.33
N THR A 404 16.60 -27.85 -35.54
CA THR A 404 16.27 -26.73 -34.65
C THR A 404 15.79 -27.27 -33.30
N PHE A 405 16.69 -27.33 -32.31
CA PHE A 405 16.30 -27.67 -30.94
C PHE A 405 15.79 -26.41 -30.24
N GLN A 406 14.47 -26.32 -30.09
CA GLN A 406 13.78 -25.28 -29.33
C GLN A 406 14.28 -25.26 -27.88
N ARG A 407 14.65 -24.07 -27.44
CA ARG A 407 15.02 -23.71 -26.06
C ARG A 407 13.82 -23.91 -25.14
N LYS A 408 13.64 -25.11 -24.60
CA LYS A 408 12.70 -25.34 -23.49
C LYS A 408 13.25 -24.67 -22.23
N GLN A 409 12.72 -23.49 -21.93
CA GLN A 409 12.76 -22.91 -20.60
C GLN A 409 12.17 -23.93 -19.63
N SER A 410 13.02 -24.52 -18.79
CA SER A 410 12.58 -25.34 -17.68
C SER A 410 12.09 -24.39 -16.60
N ILE A 411 10.78 -24.16 -16.60
CA ILE A 411 10.04 -23.61 -15.47
C ILE A 411 10.09 -24.69 -14.39
N CYS A 412 11.03 -24.57 -13.45
CA CYS A 412 10.90 -25.26 -12.17
C CYS A 412 9.89 -24.45 -11.35
N CYS A 413 8.62 -24.88 -11.40
CA CYS A 413 7.63 -24.53 -10.40
C CYS A 413 8.04 -25.16 -9.07
N LEU A 414 8.23 -24.32 -8.04
CA LEU A 414 7.92 -24.65 -6.65
C LEU A 414 7.06 -23.51 -6.11
#